data_AF-A0A945BJI8-F1
#
_entry.id   AF-A0A945BJI8-F1
#
_cell.length_a   1.000
_cell.length_b   1.000
_cell.length_c   1.000
_cell.angle_alpha   90.00
_cell.angle_beta   90.00
_cell.angle_gamma   90.00
#
_symmetry.space_group_name_H-M   'P 1'
#
loop_
_entity.id
_entity.type
_entity.pdbx_description
1 polymer ?
#
loop_
_entity_poly.entity_id
_entity_poly.type
_entity_poly.pdbx_seq_one_letter_code
_entity_poly.pdbx_strand_id
1 'polypeptide(L)'
;MNRRLLIPWLFLCLPILILAQKKKAKNPNSRFDLEYAKVDGISLKLDLLMPAKKTDRKPELVVFFHGGSWRSGSKKTCHVGWL
;
A
#
# COMPACT_ATOMS: atom_id res chain seq x y z
N MET A 1 -7.83 51.44 6.11
CA MET A 1 -7.71 50.03 6.57
C MET A 1 -7.03 49.23 5.46
N ASN A 2 -5.72 49.02 5.56
CA ASN A 2 -4.86 48.62 4.44
C ASN A 2 -4.83 47.10 4.27
N ARG A 3 -5.42 46.60 3.19
CA ARG A 3 -5.48 45.17 2.80
C ARG A 3 -4.11 44.52 2.55
N ARG A 4 -3.00 45.26 2.69
CA ARG A 4 -1.63 44.79 2.44
C ARG A 4 -0.97 44.10 3.65
N LEU A 5 -1.57 44.16 4.85
CA LEU A 5 -1.02 43.54 6.07
C LEU A 5 -1.47 42.09 6.34
N LEU A 6 -2.37 41.52 5.53
CA LEU A 6 -2.90 40.16 5.76
C LEU A 6 -2.19 39.05 4.96
N ILE A 7 -1.28 39.41 4.05
CA ILE A 7 -0.60 38.48 3.14
C ILE A 7 0.59 37.71 3.78
N PRO A 8 1.37 38.25 4.75
CA PRO A 8 2.53 37.51 5.28
C PRO A 8 2.14 36.40 6.25
N TRP A 9 0.90 36.38 6.74
CA TRP A 9 0.41 35.34 7.66
C TRP A 9 -0.07 34.08 6.93
N LEU A 10 -0.45 34.16 5.65
CA LEU A 10 -0.84 32.98 4.87
C LEU A 10 0.36 32.08 4.50
N PHE A 11 1.55 32.66 4.33
CA PHE A 11 2.76 31.91 3.97
C PHE A 11 3.44 31.20 5.15
N LEU A 12 3.16 31.62 6.41
CA LEU A 12 3.75 31.00 7.58
C LEU A 12 3.03 29.72 8.03
N CYS A 13 1.75 29.54 7.66
CA CYS A 13 0.96 28.36 8.02
C CYS A 13 1.01 27.22 6.97
N LEU A 14 1.39 27.52 5.72
CA LEU A 14 1.40 26.55 4.63
C LEU A 14 2.43 25.41 4.77
N PRO A 15 3.67 25.61 5.29
CA PRO A 15 4.63 24.51 5.38
C PRO A 15 4.30 23.50 6.50
N ILE A 16 3.48 23.86 7.49
CA ILE A 16 3.08 22.95 8.59
C ILE A 16 2.11 21.87 8.11
N LEU A 17 1.26 22.18 7.11
CA LEU A 17 0.33 21.21 6.52
C LEU A 17 1.03 20.11 5.72
N ILE A 18 2.23 20.36 5.18
CA ILE A 18 2.96 19.38 4.36
C ILE A 18 3.63 18.30 5.24
N LEU A 19 4.06 18.63 6.46
CA LEU A 19 4.66 17.64 7.37
C LEU A 19 3.63 16.69 8.01
N ALA A 20 2.35 17.07 8.05
CA ALA A 20 1.29 16.27 8.67
C ALA A 20 0.72 15.17 7.76
N GLN A 21 1.40 14.79 6.67
CA GLN A 21 0.99 13.63 5.90
C GLN A 21 1.21 12.34 6.71
N LYS A 22 0.15 11.87 7.37
CA LYS A 22 0.10 10.50 7.92
C LYS A 22 0.27 9.52 6.77
N LYS A 23 1.46 8.92 6.64
CA LYS A 23 1.61 7.69 5.85
C LYS A 23 0.67 6.64 6.45
N LYS A 24 -0.24 6.10 5.63
CA LYS A 24 -1.09 4.98 6.04
C LYS A 24 -0.18 3.82 6.41
N ALA A 25 -0.20 3.41 7.67
CA ALA A 25 0.60 2.29 8.15
C ALA A 25 0.23 1.02 7.38
N LYS A 26 1.23 0.21 7.01
CA LYS A 26 0.99 -1.11 6.42
C LYS A 26 0.18 -1.95 7.41
N ASN A 27 -0.73 -2.75 6.90
CA ASN A 27 -1.55 -3.63 7.72
C ASN A 27 -0.65 -4.65 8.45
N PRO A 28 -0.64 -4.68 9.80
CA PRO A 28 0.24 -5.57 10.57
C PRO A 28 -0.10 -7.06 10.40
N ASN A 29 -1.31 -7.38 9.93
CA ASN A 29 -1.73 -8.75 9.71
C ASN A 29 -1.18 -9.32 8.39
N SER A 30 -0.82 -8.46 7.44
CA SER A 30 -0.29 -8.92 6.15
C SER A 30 1.11 -9.52 6.32
N ARG A 31 1.44 -10.51 5.48
CA ARG A 31 2.76 -11.16 5.42
C ARG A 31 3.33 -10.93 4.04
N PHE A 32 4.48 -10.28 3.99
CA PHE A 32 5.15 -9.96 2.73
C PHE A 32 6.30 -10.93 2.48
N ASP A 33 6.59 -11.17 1.20
CA ASP A 33 7.71 -12.01 0.74
C ASP A 33 7.68 -13.44 1.28
N LEU A 34 6.47 -13.98 1.49
CA LEU A 34 6.28 -15.35 1.93
C LEU A 34 6.69 -16.31 0.81
N GLU A 35 7.72 -17.12 1.05
CA GLU A 35 8.09 -18.23 0.17
C GLU A 35 7.02 -19.32 0.24
N TYR A 36 6.42 -19.64 -0.90
CA TYR A 36 5.42 -20.71 -1.00
C TYR A 36 5.97 -21.95 -1.69
N ALA A 37 7.05 -21.80 -2.45
CA ALA A 37 7.73 -22.90 -3.12
C ALA A 37 9.17 -22.50 -3.48
N LYS A 38 10.02 -23.51 -3.66
CA LYS A 38 11.35 -23.35 -4.25
C LYS A 38 11.49 -24.34 -5.40
N VAL A 39 11.72 -23.82 -6.61
CA VAL A 39 11.81 -24.61 -7.85
C VAL A 39 13.13 -24.24 -8.52
N ASP A 40 13.96 -25.23 -8.83
CA ASP A 40 15.27 -25.03 -9.47
C ASP A 40 16.15 -23.97 -8.78
N GLY A 41 16.09 -23.94 -7.44
CA GLY A 41 16.81 -22.96 -6.62
C GLY A 41 16.15 -21.57 -6.54
N ILE A 42 15.11 -21.31 -7.32
CA ILE A 42 14.35 -20.06 -7.33
C ILE A 42 13.29 -20.08 -6.22
N SER A 43 13.39 -19.13 -5.31
CA SER A 43 12.38 -18.88 -4.26
C SER A 43 11.17 -18.16 -4.86
N LEU A 44 10.03 -18.85 -4.93
CA LEU A 44 8.77 -18.30 -5.39
C LEU A 44 8.02 -17.70 -4.21
N LYS A 45 7.71 -16.40 -4.30
CA LYS A 45 7.17 -15.62 -3.18
C LYS A 45 5.84 -14.97 -3.51
N LEU A 46 5.01 -14.79 -2.49
CA LEU A 46 3.76 -14.04 -2.55
C LEU A 46 3.65 -13.02 -1.41
N ASP A 47 2.67 -12.14 -1.52
CA ASP A 47 2.22 -11.29 -0.41
C ASP A 47 0.84 -11.77 0.03
N LEU A 48 0.72 -12.17 1.29
CA LEU A 48 -0.55 -12.55 1.89
C LEU A 48 -1.16 -11.32 2.57
N LEU A 49 -2.13 -10.71 1.91
CA LEU A 49 -2.87 -9.58 2.44
C LEU A 49 -4.03 -10.08 3.29
N MET A 50 -4.11 -9.64 4.54
CA MET A 50 -5.19 -10.02 5.46
C MET A 50 -6.03 -8.80 5.80
N PRO A 51 -7.31 -8.94 6.19
CA PRO A 51 -8.09 -7.82 6.72
C PRO A 51 -7.42 -7.19 7.94
N ALA A 52 -7.46 -5.85 8.04
CA ALA A 52 -6.87 -5.14 9.18
C ALA A 52 -7.66 -5.37 10.48
N LYS A 53 -8.98 -5.53 10.34
CA LYS A 53 -9.89 -5.85 11.44
C LYS A 53 -10.22 -7.34 11.39
N LYS A 54 -10.34 -7.95 12.57
CA LYS A 54 -10.89 -9.31 12.66
C LYS A 54 -12.32 -9.31 12.14
N THR A 55 -12.66 -10.35 11.40
CA THR A 55 -14.01 -10.62 10.92
C THR A 55 -14.57 -11.80 11.71
N ASP A 56 -15.88 -11.79 11.99
CA ASP A 56 -16.54 -12.88 12.74
C ASP A 56 -16.55 -14.19 11.94
N ARG A 57 -16.47 -14.08 10.62
CA ARG A 57 -16.35 -15.19 9.68
C ARG A 57 -14.96 -15.22 9.07
N LYS A 58 -14.50 -16.40 8.65
CA LYS A 58 -13.27 -16.51 7.87
C LYS A 58 -13.43 -15.74 6.56
N PRO A 59 -12.46 -14.89 6.18
CA PRO A 59 -12.52 -14.16 4.92
C PRO A 59 -12.41 -15.11 3.73
N GLU A 60 -13.03 -14.74 2.61
CA GLU A 60 -12.86 -15.43 1.34
C GLU A 60 -11.44 -15.22 0.80
N LEU A 61 -10.92 -16.23 0.10
CA LEU A 61 -9.58 -16.19 -0.47
C LEU A 61 -9.65 -15.76 -1.93
N VAL A 62 -8.98 -14.66 -2.25
CA VAL A 62 -8.71 -14.23 -3.63
C VAL A 62 -7.24 -14.45 -3.93
N VAL A 63 -6.94 -15.09 -5.06
CA VAL A 63 -5.57 -15.25 -5.55
C VAL A 63 -5.39 -14.42 -6.81
N PHE A 64 -4.42 -13.51 -6.79
CA PHE A 64 -4.10 -12.65 -7.92
C PHE A 64 -2.80 -13.11 -8.60
N PHE A 65 -2.86 -13.26 -9.92
CA PHE A 65 -1.69 -13.49 -10.76
C PHE A 65 -1.49 -12.27 -11.66
N HIS A 66 -0.23 -11.84 -11.81
CA HIS A 66 0.09 -10.73 -12.70
C HIS A 66 -0.09 -11.15 -14.17
N GLY A 67 -0.34 -10.17 -15.05
CA GLY A 67 -0.27 -10.34 -16.50
C GLY A 67 1.18 -10.33 -17.02
N GLY A 68 1.38 -10.09 -18.32
CA GLY A 68 2.72 -10.01 -18.93
C GLY A 68 3.05 -11.12 -19.93
N SER A 69 2.03 -11.87 -20.39
CA SER A 69 2.14 -12.86 -21.46
C SER A 69 3.26 -13.89 -21.21
N TRP A 70 3.40 -14.35 -19.97
CA TRP A 70 4.45 -15.29 -19.52
C TRP A 70 5.90 -14.84 -19.69
N ARG A 71 6.15 -13.61 -20.16
CA ARG A 71 7.50 -13.09 -20.40
C ARG A 71 8.10 -12.46 -19.15
N SER A 72 7.27 -11.86 -18.32
CA SER A 72 7.70 -11.18 -17.10
C SER A 72 6.53 -10.88 -16.16
N GLY A 73 6.86 -10.55 -14.93
CA GLY A 73 5.99 -9.87 -13.99
C GLY A 73 6.39 -10.11 -12.54
N SER A 74 5.59 -9.57 -11.62
CA SER A 74 5.90 -9.59 -10.19
C SER A 74 4.63 -9.40 -9.36
N LYS A 75 4.62 -9.93 -8.14
CA LYS A 75 3.59 -9.62 -7.13
C LYS A 75 3.49 -8.13 -6.78
N LYS A 76 4.51 -7.33 -7.11
CA LYS A 76 4.56 -5.87 -6.86
C LYS A 76 3.55 -5.07 -7.71
N THR A 77 3.02 -5.63 -8.80
CA THR A 77 2.12 -4.94 -9.75
C THR A 77 0.66 -5.35 -9.58
N CYS A 78 0.17 -5.40 -8.33
CA CYS A 78 -1.25 -5.61 -8.08
C CYS A 78 -2.01 -4.29 -8.29
N HIS A 79 -2.70 -4.16 -9.41
CA HIS A 79 -3.52 -2.99 -9.75
C HIS A 79 -4.96 -3.09 -9.25
N VAL A 80 -5.26 -4.10 -8.44
CA VAL A 80 -6.61 -4.36 -7.95
C VAL A 80 -6.91 -3.40 -6.79
N GLY A 81 -7.54 -2.27 -7.08
CA GLY A 81 -7.79 -1.21 -6.11
C GLY A 81 -8.84 -1.53 -5.04
N TRP A 82 -9.53 -2.67 -5.13
CA TRP A 82 -10.50 -3.14 -4.14
C TRP A 82 -9.93 -4.17 -3.15
N LEU A 83 -8.71 -4.66 -3.38
CA LEU A 83 -7.93 -5.49 -2.45
C LEU A 83 -7.18 -4.62 -1.43
#